data_AF-A0A8H4XKL2-F1
#
_entry.id   AF-A0A8H4XKL2-F1
#
_cell.length_a   1.000
_cell.length_b   1.000
_cell.length_c   1.000
_cell.angle_alpha   90.00
_cell.angle_beta   90.00
_cell.angle_gamma   90.00
#
_symmetry.space_group_name_H-M   'P 1'
#
loop_
_entity.id
_entity.type
_entity.pdbx_description
1 polymer ?
#
loop_
_entity_poly.entity_id
_entity_poly.type
_entity_poly.pdbx_seq_one_letter_code
_entity_poly.pdbx_strand_id
1 'polypeptide(L)' 'MARDPTKPAQTWEHKIPATLVTNVVKFQNTCLDIYGTTGTRFNFTWYRTRDEYTVNAYREEPKNLMKELQDRDGIAKA' A
#
# COMPACT_ATOMS: atom_id res chain seq x y z
N MET A 1 7.34 -19.11 -18.37
CA MET A 1 5.97 -18.56 -18.31
C MET A 1 6.03 -17.15 -18.90
N ALA A 2 5.50 -16.96 -20.11
CA ALA A 2 5.43 -15.64 -20.73
C ALA A 2 4.34 -14.82 -20.04
N ARG A 3 4.65 -13.57 -19.66
CA ARG A 3 3.67 -12.63 -19.12
C ARG A 3 2.85 -12.08 -20.29
N ASP A 4 1.55 -12.35 -20.32
CA ASP A 4 0.60 -11.72 -21.24
C ASP A 4 0.65 -10.18 -21.07
N PRO A 5 0.97 -9.41 -22.12
CA PRO A 5 1.10 -7.95 -22.04
C PRO A 5 -0.25 -7.22 -22.01
N THR A 6 -1.38 -7.93 -22.11
CA THR A 6 -2.74 -7.39 -22.20
C THR A 6 -3.53 -7.47 -20.89
N LYS A 7 -3.04 -8.18 -19.88
CA LYS A 7 -3.64 -8.10 -18.54
C LYS A 7 -3.14 -6.82 -17.88
N PRO A 8 -4.03 -5.89 -17.45
CA PRO A 8 -3.60 -4.84 -16.54
C PRO A 8 -2.91 -5.55 -15.36
N ALA A 9 -1.73 -5.09 -14.98
CA ALA A 9 -1.09 -5.56 -13.75
C ALA A 9 -2.17 -5.50 -12.67
N GLN A 10 -2.54 -6.65 -12.09
CA GLN A 10 -3.64 -6.71 -11.14
C GLN A 10 -3.30 -5.75 -10.00
N THR A 11 -4.02 -4.63 -9.93
CA THR A 11 -3.83 -3.63 -8.91
C THR A 11 -4.72 -3.95 -7.74
N TRP A 12 -4.13 -4.08 -6.57
CA TRP A 12 -4.86 -4.30 -5.33
C TRP A 12 -5.09 -2.97 -4.64
N GLU A 13 -6.36 -2.59 -4.50
CA GLU A 13 -6.76 -1.35 -3.84
C GLU A 13 -7.07 -1.64 -2.36
N HIS A 14 -6.39 -0.91 -1.48
CA HIS A 14 -6.65 -0.96 -0.05
C HIS A 14 -7.06 0.41 0.46
N LYS A 15 -8.22 0.47 1.11
CA LYS A 15 -8.74 1.70 1.73
C LYS A 15 -8.43 1.68 3.22
N ILE A 16 -7.82 2.75 3.68
CA ILE A 16 -7.36 2.91 5.05
C ILE A 16 -7.97 4.19 5.60
N PRO A 17 -8.75 4.14 6.69
CA PRO A 17 -9.29 5.35 7.30
C PRO A 17 -8.18 6.35 7.65
N ALA A 18 -8.37 7.62 7.27
CA ALA A 18 -7.41 8.68 7.56
C ALA A 18 -7.24 8.91 9.08
N THR A 19 -8.22 8.52 9.88
CA THR A 19 -8.16 8.52 11.35
C THR A 19 -7.11 7.56 11.91
N LEU A 20 -6.79 6.47 11.19
CA LEU A 20 -5.76 5.52 11.60
C LEU A 20 -4.37 5.99 11.17
N VAL A 21 -4.24 6.82 10.14
CA VAL A 21 -2.96 7.34 9.67
C VAL A 21 -2.54 8.53 10.53
N THR A 22 -1.91 8.27 11.67
CA THR A 22 -1.44 9.30 12.61
C THR A 22 -0.19 10.04 12.11
N ASN A 23 0.63 9.39 11.27
CA ASN A 23 1.82 9.98 10.67
C ASN A 23 1.98 9.48 9.23
N VAL A 24 1.79 10.38 8.27
CA VAL A 24 1.85 10.07 6.83
C VAL A 24 3.24 9.61 6.39
N VAL A 25 4.30 10.16 6.97
CA VAL A 25 5.68 9.77 6.64
C VAL A 25 5.96 8.34 7.09
N LYS A 26 5.52 7.97 8.30
CA LYS A 26 5.62 6.58 8.77
C LYS A 26 4.80 5.65 7.90
N PHE A 27 3.55 5.99 7.64
CA PHE A 27 2.67 5.24 6.76
C PHE A 27 3.30 4.95 5.39
N GLN A 28 3.83 5.99 4.74
CA GLN A 28 4.50 5.85 3.45
C GLN A 28 5.75 4.95 3.53
N ASN A 29 6.57 5.11 4.58
CA ASN A 29 7.73 4.26 4.80
C ASN A 29 7.35 2.79 5.04
N THR A 30 6.26 2.55 5.77
CA THR A 30 5.77 1.19 5.99
C THR A 30 5.20 0.59 4.70
N CYS A 31 4.46 1.35 3.88
CA CYS A 31 4.06 0.90 2.56
C CYS A 31 5.27 0.59 1.66
N LEU A 32 6.33 1.39 1.74
CA LEU A 32 7.59 1.14 1.04
C LEU A 32 8.27 -0.14 1.51
N ASP A 33 8.23 -0.42 2.81
CA ASP A 33 8.81 -1.63 3.42
C ASP A 33 8.01 -2.90 3.08
N ILE A 34 6.70 -2.78 2.92
CA ILE A 34 5.80 -3.89 2.54
C ILE A 34 5.90 -4.20 1.04
N TYR A 35 5.74 -3.18 0.19
CA TYR A 35 5.66 -3.37 -1.26
C TYR A 35 7.02 -3.28 -1.97
N GLY A 36 7.99 -2.64 -1.35
CA GLY A 36 9.31 -2.41 -1.91
C GLY A 36 9.30 -1.49 -3.14
N THR A 37 10.47 -1.43 -3.77
CA THR A 37 10.68 -0.78 -5.07
C THR A 37 11.16 -1.80 -6.08
N THR A 38 10.85 -1.58 -7.35
CA THR A 38 11.48 -2.31 -8.46
C THR A 38 12.28 -1.30 -9.27
N GLY A 39 13.60 -1.34 -9.14
CA GLY A 39 14.48 -0.33 -9.73
C GLY A 39 14.19 1.04 -9.14
N THR A 40 13.81 2.00 -9.99
CA THR A 40 13.48 3.38 -9.58
C THR A 40 11.98 3.61 -9.35
N ARG A 41 11.13 2.58 -9.50
CA ARG A 41 9.67 2.71 -9.38
C ARG A 41 9.16 2.08 -8.10
N PHE A 42 8.25 2.78 -7.43
CA PHE A 42 7.48 2.21 -6.32
C PHE A 42 6.55 1.11 -6.84
N ASN A 43 6.47 0.01 -6.10
CA ASN A 43 5.50 -1.07 -6.40
C ASN A 43 4.10 -0.76 -5.88
N PHE A 44 3.87 0.47 -5.44
CA PHE A 44 2.59 0.98 -4.99
C PHE A 44 2.43 2.47 -5.36
N THR A 45 1.20 2.93 -5.48
CA THR A 45 0.84 4.35 -5.38
C THR A 45 -0.12 4.52 -4.23
N TRP A 46 -0.23 5.75 -3.73
CA TRP A 46 -1.25 6.07 -2.75
C TRP A 46 -1.78 7.47 -3.00
N TYR A 47 -3.03 7.69 -2.63
CA TYR A 47 -3.64 9.01 -2.61
C TYR A 47 -4.54 9.13 -1.38
N ARG A 48 -4.78 10.38 -0.99
CA ARG A 48 -5.61 10.72 0.16
C ARG A 48 -6.90 11.39 -0.32
N THR A 49 -8.03 10.94 0.20
CA THR A 49 -9.32 11.64 0.18
C THR A 49 -9.57 12.30 1.54
N ARG A 50 -10.74 12.92 1.74
CA ARG A 50 -11.06 13.57 3.03
C ARG A 50 -10.99 12.60 4.21
N ASP A 51 -11.49 11.39 4.01
CA ASP A 51 -11.72 10.42 5.07
C ASP A 51 -10.81 9.18 4.97
N GLU A 52 -10.09 9.00 3.86
CA GLU A 52 -9.41 7.75 3.54
C GLU A 52 -8.05 7.96 2.85
N TYR A 53 -7.12 7.03 3.06
CA TYR A 53 -5.96 6.80 2.22
C TYR A 53 -6.20 5.55 1.38
N THR A 54 -6.08 5.68 0.08
CA THR A 54 -6.18 4.55 -0.85
C THR A 54 -4.78 4.17 -1.30
N VAL A 55 -4.39 2.92 -1.09
CA VAL A 55 -3.10 2.35 -1.54
C VAL A 55 -3.38 1.37 -2.66
N ASN A 56 -2.75 1.59 -3.81
CA ASN A 56 -2.81 0.72 -4.97
C ASN A 56 -1.48 -0.01 -5.14
N ALA A 57 -1.46 -1.33 -4.97
CA ALA A 57 -0.26 -2.16 -5.13
C ALA A 57 -0.24 -2.86 -6.50
N TYR A 58 0.92 -2.89 -7.16
CA TYR A 58 1.06 -3.38 -8.56
C TYR A 58 1.70 -4.76 -8.71
N ARG A 59 2.17 -5.38 -7.61
CA ARG A 59 3.05 -6.56 -7.70
C ARG A 59 2.53 -7.77 -6.92
N GLU A 60 2.29 -7.60 -5.62
CA GLU A 60 1.85 -8.66 -4.73
C GLU A 60 0.99 -8.05 -3.62
N GLU A 61 -0.14 -8.67 -3.30
CA GLU A 61 -0.97 -8.27 -2.18
C GLU A 61 -0.43 -8.94 -0.90
N PRO A 62 -0.08 -8.18 0.15
CA PRO A 62 0.03 -8.77 1.47
C PRO A 62 -1.35 -9.30 1.87
N LYS A 63 -1.42 -10.53 2.40
CA LYS A 63 -2.69 -11.17 2.81
C LYS A 63 -3.59 -10.28 3.68
N ASN A 64 -3.01 -9.33 4.41
CA ASN A 64 -3.74 -8.29 5.12
C ASN A 64 -2.87 -7.03 5.31
N LEU A 65 -2.93 -6.08 4.37
CA LEU A 65 -2.19 -4.81 4.44
C LEU A 65 -2.46 -4.06 5.76
N MET A 66 -3.71 -4.02 6.21
CA MET A 66 -4.10 -3.26 7.39
C MET A 66 -3.41 -3.81 8.64
N LYS A 67 -3.29 -5.14 8.76
CA LYS A 67 -2.53 -5.79 9.83
C LYS A 67 -1.04 -5.49 9.74
N GLU A 68 -0.43 -5.62 8.56
CA GLU A 68 0.99 -5.31 8.36
C GLU A 68 1.33 -3.87 8.75
N LEU A 69 0.45 -2.92 8.41
CA LEU A 69 0.61 -1.53 8.80
C LEU A 69 0.46 -1.31 10.31
N GLN A 70 -0.41 -2.06 11.00
CA GLN A 70 -0.55 -2.00 12.45
C GLN A 70 0.64 -2.65 13.18
N ASP A 71 1.12 -3.79 12.69
CA ASP A 71 2.27 -4.52 13.26
C ASP A 71 3.57 -3.72 13.13
N ARG A 72 3.73 -2.96 12.04
CA ARG A 72 4.92 -2.14 11.76
C ARG A 72 4.78 -0.66 12.14
N ASP A 73 3.80 -0.32 12.99
CA ASP A 73 3.54 1.05 13.48
C ASP A 73 3.36 2.11 12.34
N GLY A 74 2.89 1.67 11.17
CA GLY A 74 2.57 2.53 10.03
C GLY A 74 1.21 3.22 10.18
N ILE A 75 0.28 2.61 10.93
CA ILE A 75 -1.02 3.17 11.32
C ILE A 75 -1.32 2.89 12.80
N ALA A 76 -2.25 3.65 13.38
CA ALA A 76 -2.80 3.35 14.69
C ALA A 76 -3.47 1.98 14.71
N LYS A 77 -3.31 1.28 15.84
CA LYS A 77 -4.08 0.06 16.11
C LYS A 77 -5.55 0.46 16.23
N ALA A 78 -6.37 -0.11 15.36
CA ALA A 78 -7.82 0.08 15.35
C ALA A 78 -8.46 -0.67 16.52
#